data_AF-A0A9D9K802-F1
#
_entry.id   AF-A0A9D9K802-F1
#
_cell.length_a   1.000
_cell.length_b   1.000
_cell.length_c   1.000
_cell.angle_alpha   90.00
_cell.angle_beta   90.00
_cell.angle_gamma   90.00
#
_symmetry.space_group_name_H-M   'P 1'
#
loop_
_entity.id
_entity.type
_entity.pdbx_description
1 polymer ?
#
loop_
_entity_poly.entity_id
_entity_poly.type
_entity_poly.pdbx_seq_one_letter_code
_entity_poly.pdbx_strand_id
1 'polypeptide(L)'
;MPTTAFLAFDRSNRYPRTALNAMKKLVQFVVTSVFPIVLWVLTALPANAASLPQPDENGNYSGRSCHQSWEVVDPDPNGLNCRSTDTSVAEIYESSLKNLPAISTWDIVGTFATGETFKAGLSPAGFNSIYDQNDNPWLFVDRGNNPDSPSRCLVRANASFVKPIEPVRDCS
;
A
#
# COMPACT_ATOMS: atom_id res chain seq x y z
N MET A 1 16.57 79.01 -30.25
CA MET A 1 17.28 77.85 -30.85
C MET A 1 18.76 78.01 -30.57
N PRO A 2 19.52 76.91 -30.51
CA PRO A 2 19.86 76.02 -29.38
C PRO A 2 20.96 76.67 -28.49
N THR A 3 21.57 76.06 -27.47
CA THR A 3 22.72 75.13 -27.56
C THR A 3 23.37 75.05 -26.17
N THR A 4 23.37 73.86 -25.61
CA THR A 4 24.43 73.20 -24.81
C THR A 4 25.14 73.93 -23.65
N ALA A 5 25.17 73.19 -22.52
CA ALA A 5 26.32 72.93 -21.66
C ALA A 5 26.66 73.82 -20.43
N PHE A 6 26.40 73.20 -19.27
CA PHE A 6 27.32 72.90 -18.15
C PHE A 6 27.41 73.83 -16.93
N LEU A 7 27.59 73.12 -15.79
CA LEU A 7 28.00 73.53 -14.44
C LEU A 7 26.86 74.04 -13.52
N ALA A 8 26.75 73.68 -12.24
CA ALA A 8 27.62 72.92 -11.35
C ALA A 8 26.81 72.29 -10.22
N PHE A 9 27.33 71.18 -9.73
CA PHE A 9 26.99 70.52 -8.47
C PHE A 9 27.43 71.39 -7.28
N ASP A 10 26.58 71.55 -6.26
CA ASP A 10 27.03 71.28 -4.89
C ASP A 10 25.89 70.68 -4.04
N ARG A 11 26.27 69.64 -3.31
CA ARG A 11 25.48 68.71 -2.51
C ARG A 11 25.27 69.28 -1.10
N SER A 12 24.08 69.79 -0.82
CA SER A 12 23.56 69.81 0.54
C SER A 12 22.62 68.62 0.75
N ASN A 13 23.13 67.53 1.31
CA ASN A 13 22.45 66.84 2.42
C ASN A 13 23.29 65.66 2.93
N ARG A 14 24.11 65.98 3.94
CA ARG A 14 24.69 64.99 4.84
C ARG A 14 23.56 64.43 5.71
N TYR A 15 23.07 63.24 5.38
CA TYR A 15 22.29 62.45 6.32
C TYR A 15 23.19 62.01 7.48
N PRO A 16 22.78 62.18 8.75
CA PRO A 16 23.58 61.79 9.91
C PRO A 16 23.73 60.26 9.96
N ARG A 17 24.99 59.81 10.01
CA ARG A 17 25.45 58.40 10.05
C ARG A 17 24.83 57.55 11.18
N THR A 18 24.17 58.18 12.14
CA THR A 18 23.56 57.56 13.32
C THR A 18 22.26 56.80 13.00
N ALA A 19 21.48 57.22 12.00
CA ALA A 19 20.22 56.56 11.65
C ALA A 19 20.40 55.22 10.90
N LEU A 20 21.49 55.08 10.13
CA LEU A 20 21.79 53.86 9.38
C LEU A 20 22.30 52.72 10.28
N ASN A 21 22.99 53.07 11.38
CA ASN A 21 23.54 52.09 12.32
C ASN A 21 22.51 51.58 13.32
N ALA A 22 21.47 52.37 13.63
CA ALA A 22 20.33 51.93 14.44
C ALA A 22 19.42 50.97 13.65
N MET A 23 19.19 51.22 12.36
CA MET A 23 18.45 50.30 11.49
C MET A 23 19.20 48.98 11.23
N LYS A 24 20.54 48.98 11.15
CA LYS A 24 21.32 47.74 11.01
C LYS A 24 21.30 46.85 12.27
N LYS A 25 21.29 47.45 13.47
CA LYS A 25 21.26 46.65 14.72
C LYS A 25 19.88 46.04 15.02
N LEU A 26 18.80 46.65 14.54
CA LEU A 26 17.45 46.06 14.61
C LEU A 26 17.26 44.91 13.61
N VAL A 27 17.82 45.02 12.40
CA VAL A 27 17.74 43.95 11.38
C VAL A 27 18.62 42.74 11.74
N GLN A 28 19.76 42.94 12.42
CA GLN A 28 20.65 41.84 12.81
C GLN A 28 20.15 41.02 14.02
N PHE A 29 19.31 41.59 14.90
CA PHE A 29 18.86 40.89 16.11
C PHE A 29 17.52 40.14 15.94
N VAL A 30 16.72 40.50 14.94
CA VAL A 30 15.47 39.76 14.62
C VAL A 30 15.77 38.38 13.99
N VAL A 31 16.95 38.20 13.38
CA VAL A 31 17.35 36.91 12.79
C VAL A 31 17.80 35.89 13.85
N THR A 32 18.12 36.32 15.07
CA THR A 32 18.62 35.44 16.15
C THR A 32 17.59 35.13 17.24
N SER A 33 16.32 35.49 17.07
CA SER A 33 15.29 35.44 18.13
C SER A 33 14.16 34.42 17.91
N VAL A 34 14.37 33.36 17.12
CA VAL A 34 13.37 32.27 16.95
C VAL A 34 13.97 30.86 16.80
N PHE A 35 15.25 30.67 17.12
CA PHE A 35 15.99 29.41 16.99
C PHE A 35 16.47 28.95 18.39
N PRO A 36 15.57 28.59 19.32
CA PRO A 36 15.44 27.16 19.62
C PRO A 36 14.04 26.81 20.18
N ILE A 37 12.99 26.84 19.36
CA ILE A 37 11.67 26.28 19.76
C ILE A 37 11.22 25.16 18.80
N VAL A 38 12.00 24.87 17.75
CA VAL A 38 11.66 23.85 16.75
C VAL A 38 12.67 22.71 16.79
N LEU A 39 12.78 22.01 17.93
CA LEU A 39 13.36 20.66 17.91
C LEU A 39 12.94 19.80 19.11
N TRP A 40 11.68 19.87 19.51
CA TRP A 40 11.00 18.66 19.96
C TRP A 40 10.18 18.14 18.79
N VAL A 41 10.89 17.67 17.75
CA VAL A 41 10.27 16.72 16.82
C VAL A 41 10.04 15.48 17.68
N LEU A 42 8.81 15.29 18.14
CA LEU A 42 8.31 13.97 18.48
C LEU A 42 8.53 13.14 17.21
N THR A 43 9.65 12.44 17.14
CA THR A 43 9.83 11.36 16.19
C THR A 43 8.89 10.27 16.66
N ALA A 44 7.63 10.36 16.26
CA ALA A 44 6.75 9.22 16.21
C ALA A 44 7.44 8.23 15.27
N LEU A 45 8.17 7.27 15.85
CA LEU A 45 8.63 6.11 15.11
C LEU A 45 7.36 5.52 14.48
N PRO A 46 7.31 5.32 13.15
CA PRO A 46 6.20 4.58 12.59
C PRO A 46 6.21 3.22 13.28
N ALA A 47 5.12 2.90 13.97
CA ALA A 47 4.87 1.54 14.40
C ALA A 47 4.95 0.68 13.14
N ASN A 48 5.84 -0.32 13.14
CA ASN A 48 5.85 -1.38 12.13
C ASN A 48 4.56 -2.20 12.27
N ALA A 49 3.42 -1.62 11.91
CA ALA A 49 2.22 -2.37 11.64
C ALA A 49 2.51 -3.14 10.35
N ALA A 50 2.44 -4.47 10.42
CA ALA A 50 2.52 -5.29 9.21
C ALA A 50 1.50 -4.75 8.20
N SER A 51 1.97 -4.23 7.08
CA SER A 51 1.12 -3.68 6.05
C SER A 51 0.34 -4.83 5.40
N LEU A 52 -0.97 -4.67 5.27
CA LEU A 52 -1.81 -5.60 4.52
C LEU A 52 -1.27 -5.76 3.09
N PRO A 53 -1.39 -6.96 2.47
CA PRO A 53 -1.07 -7.15 1.07
C PRO A 53 -1.69 -6.06 0.19
N GLN A 54 -0.89 -5.50 -0.72
CA GLN A 54 -1.37 -4.52 -1.68
C GLN A 54 -1.52 -5.19 -3.05
N PRO A 55 -2.59 -4.91 -3.79
CA PRO A 55 -2.74 -5.41 -5.15
C PRO A 55 -1.81 -4.64 -6.12
N ASP A 56 -1.48 -5.27 -7.24
CA ASP A 56 -0.80 -4.64 -8.36
C ASP A 56 -1.73 -3.74 -9.20
N GLU A 57 -1.20 -3.19 -10.30
CA GLU A 57 -1.94 -2.31 -11.22
C GLU A 57 -3.17 -2.97 -11.86
N ASN A 58 -3.22 -4.30 -11.92
CA ASN A 58 -4.33 -5.08 -12.44
C ASN A 58 -5.30 -5.53 -11.33
N GLY A 59 -5.09 -5.05 -10.10
CA GLY A 59 -5.86 -5.44 -8.93
C GLY A 59 -5.47 -6.81 -8.38
N ASN A 60 -4.45 -7.48 -8.92
CA ASN A 60 -4.07 -8.82 -8.47
C ASN A 60 -3.24 -8.74 -7.19
N TYR A 61 -3.51 -9.60 -6.21
CA TYR A 61 -2.60 -9.81 -5.10
C TYR A 61 -1.48 -10.75 -5.54
N SER A 62 -0.60 -10.23 -6.39
CA SER A 62 0.60 -10.89 -6.89
C SER A 62 1.74 -10.68 -5.90
N GLY A 63 2.42 -11.77 -5.51
CA GLY A 63 3.55 -11.73 -4.60
C GLY A 63 3.51 -12.77 -3.49
N ARG A 64 4.65 -12.89 -2.81
CA ARG A 64 4.82 -13.79 -1.68
C ARG A 64 4.22 -13.16 -0.43
N SER A 65 3.10 -13.72 0.03
CA SER A 65 2.41 -13.27 1.23
C SER A 65 2.07 -14.46 2.12
N CYS A 66 2.28 -14.32 3.43
CA CYS A 66 1.79 -15.26 4.43
C CYS A 66 0.41 -14.84 5.00
N HIS A 67 -0.22 -13.83 4.41
CA HIS A 67 -1.45 -13.23 4.93
C HIS A 67 -2.65 -14.18 4.86
N GLN A 68 -3.25 -14.50 6.00
CA GLN A 68 -4.28 -15.54 6.02
C GLN A 68 -5.71 -15.03 6.05
N SER A 69 -5.98 -13.82 6.53
CA SER A 69 -7.36 -13.38 6.77
C SER A 69 -7.92 -12.57 5.61
N TRP A 70 -8.99 -13.05 4.98
CA TRP A 70 -9.57 -12.39 3.81
C TRP A 70 -11.06 -12.19 3.96
N GLU A 71 -11.57 -11.11 3.39
CA GLU A 71 -12.99 -10.80 3.24
C GLU A 71 -13.36 -10.79 1.76
N VAL A 72 -14.50 -11.39 1.43
CA VAL A 72 -15.06 -11.40 0.09
C VAL A 72 -15.72 -10.06 -0.21
N VAL A 73 -15.32 -9.43 -1.31
CA VAL A 73 -15.87 -8.16 -1.80
C VAL A 73 -16.43 -8.28 -3.21
N ASP A 74 -16.55 -9.50 -3.72
CA ASP A 74 -17.14 -9.80 -5.03
C ASP A 74 -18.56 -9.19 -5.12
N PRO A 75 -18.85 -8.33 -6.12
CA PRO A 75 -20.16 -7.73 -6.29
C PRO A 75 -21.19 -8.66 -6.94
N ASP A 76 -20.80 -9.85 -7.41
CA ASP A 76 -21.73 -10.82 -8.00
C ASP A 76 -22.75 -11.28 -6.93
N PRO A 77 -24.07 -11.14 -7.18
CA PRO A 77 -25.10 -11.60 -6.24
C PRO A 77 -25.09 -13.12 -6.01
N ASN A 78 -24.45 -13.92 -6.87
CA ASN A 78 -24.26 -15.35 -6.67
C ASN A 78 -23.04 -15.69 -5.79
N GLY A 79 -22.25 -14.67 -5.44
CA GLY A 79 -21.08 -14.79 -4.59
C GLY A 79 -19.80 -15.19 -5.33
N LEU A 80 -18.71 -15.20 -4.58
CA LEU A 80 -17.39 -15.56 -5.08
C LEU A 80 -17.28 -17.08 -5.24
N ASN A 81 -17.01 -17.53 -6.46
CA ASN A 81 -16.80 -18.94 -6.76
C ASN A 81 -15.56 -19.51 -6.08
N CYS A 82 -15.74 -20.61 -5.34
CA CYS A 82 -14.64 -21.44 -4.83
C CYS A 82 -14.48 -22.67 -5.71
N ARG A 83 -13.28 -22.83 -6.30
CA ARG A 83 -13.03 -23.82 -7.35
C ARG A 83 -12.10 -24.93 -6.89
N SER A 84 -12.37 -26.16 -7.31
CA SER A 84 -11.51 -27.30 -6.99
C SER A 84 -11.40 -28.25 -8.18
N THR A 85 -10.38 -29.09 -8.12
CA THR A 85 -10.17 -30.25 -8.97
C THR A 85 -9.98 -31.48 -8.08
N ASP A 86 -9.93 -32.68 -8.67
CA ASP A 86 -9.62 -33.93 -7.95
C ASP A 86 -8.15 -34.01 -7.50
N THR A 87 -7.28 -33.13 -8.03
CA THR A 87 -5.87 -33.01 -7.62
C THR A 87 -5.76 -32.52 -6.18
N SER A 88 -4.96 -33.22 -5.37
CA SER A 88 -4.78 -32.84 -3.97
C SER A 88 -4.04 -31.51 -3.83
N VAL A 89 -4.30 -30.79 -2.73
CA VAL A 89 -3.61 -29.51 -2.42
C VAL A 89 -2.10 -29.71 -2.26
N ALA A 90 -1.68 -30.84 -1.68
CA ALA A 90 -0.28 -31.20 -1.58
C ALA A 90 0.34 -31.34 -2.97
N GLU A 91 -0.33 -32.04 -3.88
CA GLU A 91 0.13 -32.20 -5.27
C GLU A 91 0.15 -30.87 -6.02
N ILE A 92 -0.83 -29.99 -5.79
CA ILE A 92 -0.87 -28.62 -6.34
C ILE A 92 0.37 -27.80 -5.90
N TYR A 93 0.80 -27.92 -4.63
CA TYR A 93 1.96 -27.19 -4.10
C TYR A 93 3.30 -27.85 -4.37
N GLU A 94 3.42 -29.17 -4.20
CA GLU A 94 4.66 -29.94 -4.37
C GLU A 94 5.19 -29.88 -5.80
N SER A 95 4.27 -29.87 -6.76
CA SER A 95 4.64 -29.86 -8.16
C SER A 95 4.82 -28.47 -8.73
N SER A 96 4.18 -27.44 -8.15
CA SER A 96 3.96 -26.15 -8.83
C SER A 96 3.82 -26.38 -10.33
N LEU A 97 2.90 -27.31 -10.72
CA LEU A 97 2.80 -27.87 -12.07
C LEU A 97 3.11 -26.74 -13.03
N LYS A 98 4.21 -26.87 -13.80
CA LYS A 98 4.86 -25.75 -14.48
C LYS A 98 3.94 -24.87 -15.32
N ASN A 99 2.71 -25.30 -15.57
CA ASN A 99 1.56 -24.50 -15.97
C ASN A 99 0.27 -25.14 -15.41
N LEU A 100 -0.22 -24.73 -14.24
CA LEU A 100 -1.56 -25.16 -13.80
C LEU A 100 -2.58 -24.73 -14.86
N PRO A 101 -3.52 -25.60 -15.30
CA PRO A 101 -4.56 -25.17 -16.22
C PRO A 101 -5.33 -23.97 -15.66
N ALA A 102 -6.01 -23.21 -16.53
CA ALA A 102 -6.81 -22.07 -16.10
C ALA A 102 -7.78 -22.47 -14.98
N ILE A 103 -7.50 -22.06 -13.74
CA ILE A 103 -8.30 -22.47 -12.57
C ILE A 103 -9.74 -21.93 -12.70
N SER A 104 -9.95 -20.86 -13.47
CA SER A 104 -11.27 -20.36 -13.82
C SER A 104 -12.17 -21.37 -14.53
N THR A 105 -11.62 -22.46 -15.10
CA THR A 105 -12.40 -23.52 -15.75
C THR A 105 -12.65 -24.73 -14.86
N TRP A 106 -12.13 -24.74 -13.63
CA TRP A 106 -12.34 -25.84 -12.69
C TRP A 106 -13.75 -25.81 -12.11
N ASP A 107 -14.19 -26.94 -11.56
CA ASP A 107 -15.52 -27.08 -10.98
C ASP A 107 -15.72 -26.15 -9.79
N ILE A 108 -16.91 -25.56 -9.70
CA ILE A 108 -17.32 -24.73 -8.57
C ILE A 108 -17.87 -25.68 -7.50
N VAL A 109 -17.17 -25.78 -6.37
CA VAL A 109 -17.55 -26.64 -5.25
C VAL A 109 -18.33 -25.91 -4.17
N GLY A 110 -18.45 -24.58 -4.29
CA GLY A 110 -19.27 -23.72 -3.46
C GLY A 110 -19.03 -22.25 -3.77
N THR A 111 -19.78 -21.37 -3.12
CA THR A 111 -19.62 -19.92 -3.23
C THR A 111 -19.54 -19.29 -1.85
N PHE A 112 -18.86 -18.13 -1.78
CA PHE A 112 -18.87 -17.27 -0.61
C PHE A 112 -19.79 -16.08 -0.85
N ALA A 113 -20.56 -15.68 0.16
CA ALA A 113 -21.34 -14.45 0.10
C ALA A 113 -20.44 -13.21 0.25
N THR A 114 -20.86 -12.07 -0.32
CA THR A 114 -20.18 -10.79 -0.08
C THR A 114 -20.16 -10.46 1.42
N GLY A 115 -19.01 -10.01 1.92
CA GLY A 115 -18.78 -9.74 3.35
C GLY A 115 -18.41 -10.98 4.17
N GLU A 116 -18.50 -12.18 3.59
CA GLU A 116 -18.02 -13.40 4.23
C GLU A 116 -16.49 -13.40 4.33
N THR A 117 -15.97 -14.08 5.36
CA THR A 117 -14.54 -14.12 5.65
C THR A 117 -14.01 -15.54 5.66
N PHE A 118 -12.76 -15.71 5.24
CA PHE A 118 -12.09 -17.00 5.21
C PHE A 118 -10.62 -16.89 5.60
N LYS A 119 -10.02 -18.05 5.90
CA LYS A 119 -8.60 -18.21 6.16
C LYS A 119 -7.92 -18.90 4.99
N ALA A 120 -6.93 -18.23 4.42
CA ALA A 120 -6.06 -18.82 3.41
C ALA A 120 -5.02 -19.73 4.06
N GLY A 121 -4.83 -20.93 3.49
CA GLY A 121 -3.77 -21.85 3.89
C GLY A 121 -2.43 -21.44 3.30
N LEU A 122 -1.35 -21.80 4.00
CA LEU A 122 0.01 -21.58 3.51
C LEU A 122 0.52 -22.84 2.82
N SER A 123 1.22 -22.66 1.70
CA SER A 123 2.08 -23.69 1.12
C SER A 123 3.19 -24.09 2.08
N PRO A 124 3.87 -25.23 1.86
CA PRO A 124 5.08 -25.60 2.60
C PRO A 124 6.18 -24.52 2.57
N ALA A 125 6.18 -23.65 1.56
CA ALA A 125 7.10 -22.52 1.44
C ALA A 125 6.65 -21.26 2.23
N GLY A 126 5.51 -21.30 2.92
CA GLY A 126 5.01 -20.20 3.76
C GLY A 126 4.19 -19.13 3.02
N PHE A 127 3.82 -19.37 1.76
CA PHE A 127 3.05 -18.42 0.94
C PHE A 127 1.66 -18.96 0.59
N ASN A 128 0.68 -18.09 0.46
CA ASN A 128 -0.74 -18.43 0.25
C ASN A 128 -1.23 -18.37 -1.22
N SER A 129 -0.39 -17.90 -2.13
CA SER A 129 -0.75 -17.64 -3.53
C SER A 129 -0.26 -18.74 -4.45
N ILE A 130 -1.10 -19.16 -5.38
CA ILE A 130 -0.72 -20.01 -6.51
C ILE A 130 -1.14 -19.39 -7.83
N TYR A 131 -0.47 -19.72 -8.93
CA TYR A 131 -0.68 -19.12 -10.24
C TYR A 131 -1.14 -20.18 -11.24
N ASP A 132 -2.13 -19.82 -12.08
CA ASP A 132 -2.50 -20.62 -13.24
C ASP A 132 -1.66 -20.28 -14.48
N GLN A 133 -1.92 -20.98 -15.60
CA GLN A 133 -1.25 -20.81 -16.89
C GLN A 133 -1.41 -19.41 -17.51
N ASN A 134 -2.32 -18.59 -16.97
CA ASN A 134 -2.54 -17.22 -17.40
C ASN A 134 -1.94 -16.21 -16.40
N ASP A 135 -1.07 -16.68 -15.49
CA ASP A 135 -0.45 -15.89 -14.43
C ASP A 135 -1.46 -15.22 -13.47
N ASN A 136 -2.69 -15.73 -13.38
CA ASN A 136 -3.64 -15.24 -12.40
C ASN A 136 -3.32 -15.81 -11.01
N PRO A 137 -3.23 -14.98 -9.95
CA PRO A 137 -3.05 -15.50 -8.61
C PRO A 137 -4.38 -15.98 -8.01
N TRP A 138 -4.29 -17.07 -7.25
CA TRP A 138 -5.39 -17.73 -6.56
C TRP A 138 -4.99 -18.00 -5.11
N LEU A 139 -5.93 -17.82 -4.18
CA LEU A 139 -5.76 -18.11 -2.76
C LEU A 139 -6.34 -19.48 -2.44
N PHE A 140 -5.55 -20.31 -1.77
CA PHE A 140 -6.06 -21.57 -1.23
C PHE A 140 -6.84 -21.32 0.06
N VAL A 141 -8.12 -21.66 0.05
CA VAL A 141 -9.01 -21.58 1.20
C VAL A 141 -8.81 -22.81 2.09
N ASP A 142 -8.22 -22.62 3.27
CA ASP A 142 -8.13 -23.68 4.28
C ASP A 142 -9.48 -23.90 4.96
N ARG A 143 -10.12 -22.80 5.38
CA ARG A 143 -11.45 -22.80 6.02
C ARG A 143 -12.16 -21.46 5.86
N GLY A 144 -13.48 -21.49 5.70
CA GLY A 144 -14.32 -20.33 5.93
C GLY A 144 -14.62 -20.12 7.42
N ASN A 145 -15.15 -18.94 7.75
CA ASN A 145 -15.52 -18.61 9.13
C ASN A 145 -16.97 -18.99 9.49
N ASN A 146 -17.80 -19.39 8.52
CA ASN A 146 -19.14 -19.94 8.77
C ASN A 146 -19.15 -21.47 8.60
N PRO A 147 -20.10 -22.20 9.23
CA PRO A 147 -20.21 -23.65 9.10
C PRO A 147 -20.44 -24.14 7.67
N ASP A 148 -21.19 -23.37 6.88
CA ASP A 148 -21.57 -23.73 5.51
C ASP A 148 -20.62 -23.17 4.45
N SER A 149 -19.58 -22.44 4.87
CA SER A 149 -18.60 -21.88 3.94
C SER A 149 -17.84 -23.00 3.22
N PRO A 150 -17.58 -22.87 1.91
CA PRO A 150 -16.72 -23.82 1.23
C PRO A 150 -15.28 -23.77 1.79
N SER A 151 -14.57 -24.88 1.65
CA SER A 151 -13.17 -25.03 2.07
C SER A 151 -12.42 -25.96 1.11
N ARG A 152 -11.09 -26.03 1.23
CA ARG A 152 -10.24 -26.88 0.37
C ARG A 152 -10.39 -26.57 -1.12
N CYS A 153 -10.52 -25.29 -1.45
CA CYS A 153 -10.73 -24.81 -2.81
C CYS A 153 -9.95 -23.51 -3.06
N LEU A 154 -9.95 -23.02 -4.29
CA LEU A 154 -9.23 -21.85 -4.74
C LEU A 154 -10.20 -20.72 -5.09
N VAL A 155 -9.88 -19.50 -4.64
CA VAL A 155 -10.59 -18.27 -5.02
C VAL A 155 -9.63 -17.30 -5.68
N ARG A 156 -10.15 -16.45 -6.58
CA ARG A 156 -9.32 -15.51 -7.34
C ARG A 156 -8.74 -14.43 -6.42
N ALA A 157 -7.42 -14.28 -6.42
CA ALA A 157 -6.71 -13.32 -5.59
C ALA A 157 -6.65 -11.94 -6.27
N ASN A 158 -7.78 -11.24 -6.31
CA ASN A 158 -7.87 -9.90 -6.91
C ASN A 158 -8.78 -8.99 -6.09
N ALA A 159 -8.45 -7.70 -6.06
CA ALA A 159 -9.12 -6.66 -5.29
C ALA A 159 -10.61 -6.47 -5.64
N SER A 160 -11.04 -6.91 -6.83
CA SER A 160 -12.45 -6.96 -7.20
C SER A 160 -13.23 -8.08 -6.51
N PHE A 161 -12.55 -9.08 -5.94
CA PHE A 161 -13.16 -10.29 -5.38
C PHE A 161 -12.89 -10.47 -3.90
N VAL A 162 -11.69 -10.10 -3.44
CA VAL A 162 -11.27 -10.24 -2.04
C VAL A 162 -10.47 -9.03 -1.58
N LYS A 163 -10.46 -8.79 -0.27
CA LYS A 163 -9.53 -7.86 0.37
C LYS A 163 -8.89 -8.50 1.61
N PRO A 164 -7.61 -8.21 1.89
CA PRO A 164 -6.99 -8.64 3.12
C PRO A 164 -7.59 -7.89 4.31
N ILE A 165 -7.85 -8.59 5.40
CA ILE A 165 -8.28 -8.03 6.68
C ILE A 165 -7.27 -8.43 7.75
N GLU A 166 -7.13 -7.65 8.82
CA GLU A 166 -6.21 -7.90 9.95
C GLU A 166 -4.71 -7.89 9.58
N PRO A 167 -3.84 -7.11 10.26
CA PRO A 167 -2.40 -7.18 10.00
C PRO A 167 -1.84 -8.56 10.37
N VAL A 168 -0.94 -9.10 9.54
CA VAL A 168 -0.19 -10.32 9.84
C VAL A 168 0.64 -10.08 11.11
N ARG A 169 0.56 -10.99 12.09
CA ARG A 169 1.35 -10.83 13.31
C ARG A 169 2.78 -11.32 13.17
N ASP A 170 3.03 -12.39 12.41
CA ASP A 170 4.37 -12.88 12.08
C ASP A 170 4.34 -13.73 10.80
N CYS A 171 5.23 -13.45 9.83
CA CYS A 171 5.60 -14.38 8.76
C CYS A 171 6.98 -14.97 9.13
N SER A 172 7.01 -16.02 9.94
CA SER A 172 8.26 -16.66 10.40
C SER A 172 8.60 -17.90 9.60
#